data_AF-A0A183D679-F1
#
_entry.id   AF-A0A183D679-F1
#
_cell.length_a   1.000
_cell.length_b   1.000
_cell.length_c   1.000
_cell.angle_alpha   90.00
_cell.angle_beta   90.00
_cell.angle_gamma   90.00
#
_symmetry.space_group_name_H-M   'P 1'
#
loop_
_entity.id
_entity.type
_entity.pdbx_description
1 polymer ?
#
loop_
_entity_poly.entity_id
_entity_poly.type
_entity_poly.pdbx_seq_one_letter_code
_entity_poly.pdbx_strand_id
1 'polypeptide(L)'
;MVACFLFLALVPSHMASLAQIAYTAAIAFSGLNCVGVIKSGQLVARQHTHFVMSVLSIISCSVILILPLLVSLLAPDNTSQQWSVIFYIIIALMVLSNGFFFFVGEASPAPWTKTNSQQVYTTDIDDVPTNNDKYDAKF
;
A
#
# COMPACT_ATOMS: atom_id res chain seq x y z
N MET A 1 5.56 -15.42 3.48
CA MET A 1 5.83 -14.46 4.58
C MET A 1 5.53 -15.07 5.95
N VAL A 2 4.26 -15.34 6.31
CA VAL A 2 3.90 -15.90 7.65
C VAL A 2 4.64 -17.20 7.98
N ALA A 3 4.72 -18.14 7.04
CA ALA A 3 5.49 -19.38 7.21
C ALA A 3 6.98 -19.15 7.51
N CYS A 4 7.59 -18.09 6.96
CA CYS A 4 8.99 -17.76 7.20
C CYS A 4 9.20 -17.24 8.63
N PHE A 5 8.28 -16.43 9.14
CA PHE A 5 8.31 -15.95 10.53
C PHE A 5 8.00 -17.08 11.52
N LEU A 6 7.06 -17.97 11.21
CA LEU A 6 6.79 -19.17 12.02
C LEU A 6 8.03 -20.06 12.11
N PHE A 7 8.72 -20.25 10.99
CA PHE A 7 9.95 -21.02 10.95
C PHE A 7 11.06 -20.36 11.79
N LEU A 8 11.23 -19.04 11.69
CA LEU A 8 12.17 -18.28 12.54
C LEU A 8 11.85 -18.39 14.04
N ALA A 9 10.56 -18.45 14.42
CA ALA A 9 10.15 -18.60 15.80
C ALA A 9 10.46 -20.00 16.39
N LEU A 10 10.64 -21.01 15.53
CA LEU A 10 10.86 -22.41 15.94
C LEU A 10 12.32 -22.86 15.78
N VAL A 11 13.14 -22.14 15.01
CA VAL A 11 14.53 -22.52 14.74
C VAL A 11 15.40 -22.34 16.00
N PRO A 12 16.09 -23.41 16.45
CA PRO A 12 17.07 -23.32 17.54
C PRO A 12 18.29 -22.49 17.14
N SER A 13 18.88 -21.79 18.12
CA SER A 13 20.05 -20.89 17.95
C SER A 13 21.30 -21.56 17.36
N HIS A 14 21.37 -22.89 17.33
CA HIS A 14 22.50 -23.65 16.80
C HIS A 14 22.56 -23.68 15.26
N MET A 15 21.44 -23.39 14.56
CA MET A 15 21.34 -23.49 13.09
C MET A 15 21.30 -22.11 12.41
N ALA A 16 22.35 -21.31 12.60
CA ALA A 16 22.40 -19.92 12.14
C ALA A 16 22.22 -19.73 10.62
N SER A 17 22.81 -20.60 9.79
CA SER A 17 22.69 -20.51 8.33
C SER A 17 21.24 -20.68 7.84
N LEU A 18 20.49 -21.56 8.49
CA LEU A 18 19.09 -21.82 8.15
C LEU A 18 18.19 -20.65 8.57
N ALA A 19 18.47 -20.04 9.72
CA ALA A 19 17.80 -18.82 10.16
C ALA A 19 18.06 -17.64 9.20
N GLN A 20 19.29 -17.48 8.72
CA GLN A 20 19.64 -16.42 7.76
C GLN A 20 18.90 -16.56 6.42
N ILE A 21 18.79 -17.78 5.88
CA ILE A 21 18.04 -18.04 4.65
C ILE A 21 16.55 -17.72 4.86
N ALA A 22 15.98 -18.18 5.97
CA ALA A 22 14.57 -17.92 6.30
C ALA A 22 14.29 -16.42 6.49
N TYR A 23 15.20 -15.69 7.13
CA TYR A 23 15.11 -14.25 7.32
C TYR A 23 15.19 -13.49 5.98
N THR A 24 16.13 -13.89 5.12
CA THR A 24 16.26 -13.30 3.77
C THR A 24 15.00 -13.54 2.94
N ALA A 25 14.46 -14.76 2.97
CA ALA A 25 13.20 -15.09 2.32
C ALA A 25 12.03 -14.27 2.90
N ALA A 26 11.97 -14.09 4.22
CA ALA A 26 10.95 -13.27 4.88
C ALA A 26 10.99 -11.82 4.37
N ILE A 27 12.17 -11.22 4.27
CA ILE A 27 12.36 -9.87 3.71
C ILE A 27 11.91 -9.81 2.25
N ALA A 28 12.31 -10.77 1.42
CA ALA A 28 11.92 -10.81 0.02
C ALA A 28 10.39 -10.88 -0.14
N PHE A 29 9.72 -11.77 0.60
CA PHE A 29 8.26 -11.85 0.58
C PHE A 29 7.58 -10.61 1.16
N SER A 30 8.18 -9.95 2.16
CA SER A 30 7.69 -8.68 2.69
C SER A 30 7.74 -7.57 1.64
N GLY A 31 8.81 -7.51 0.84
CA GLY A 31 8.93 -6.57 -0.28
C GLY A 31 7.83 -6.77 -1.32
N LEU A 32 7.58 -8.03 -1.70
CA LEU A 32 6.48 -8.36 -2.63
C LEU A 32 5.11 -7.97 -2.08
N ASN A 33 4.87 -8.21 -0.78
CA ASN A 33 3.61 -7.82 -0.13
C ASN A 33 3.42 -6.29 -0.13
N CYS A 34 4.47 -5.54 0.21
CA CYS A 34 4.46 -4.07 0.18
C CYS A 34 4.10 -3.52 -1.20
N VAL A 35 4.74 -4.03 -2.26
CA VAL A 35 4.44 -3.60 -3.65
C VAL A 35 2.99 -3.90 -4.02
N GLY A 36 2.46 -5.06 -3.60
CA GLY A 36 1.07 -5.43 -3.80
C GLY A 36 0.09 -4.46 -3.14
N VAL A 37 0.34 -4.11 -1.87
CA VAL A 37 -0.49 -3.16 -1.09
C VAL A 37 -0.46 -1.76 -1.70
N ILE A 38 0.71 -1.29 -2.13
CA ILE A 38 0.82 0.01 -2.79
C ILE A 38 0.00 0.02 -4.07
N LYS A 39 0.15 -1.00 -4.93
CA LYS A 39 -0.61 -1.09 -6.18
C LYS A 39 -2.12 -1.18 -5.97
N SER A 40 -2.58 -1.97 -5.00
CA SER A 40 -4.02 -2.05 -4.70
C SER A 40 -4.56 -0.71 -4.19
N GLY A 41 -3.83 -0.02 -3.30
CA GLY A 41 -4.19 1.33 -2.86
C GLY A 41 -4.29 2.33 -4.01
N GLN A 42 -3.34 2.28 -4.96
CA GLN A 42 -3.36 3.11 -6.17
C GLN A 42 -4.57 2.80 -7.07
N LEU A 43 -4.90 1.52 -7.27
CA LEU A 43 -6.05 1.10 -8.08
C LEU A 43 -7.37 1.60 -7.51
N VAL A 44 -7.53 1.52 -6.18
CA VAL A 44 -8.73 1.98 -5.47
C VAL A 44 -8.85 3.50 -5.52
N ALA A 45 -7.73 4.23 -5.37
CA ALA A 45 -7.72 5.69 -5.24
C ALA A 45 -7.65 6.48 -6.57
N ARG A 46 -7.15 5.86 -7.65
CA ARG A 46 -6.99 6.45 -9.00
C ARG A 46 -6.41 7.88 -8.97
N GLN A 47 -7.21 8.90 -9.32
CA GLN A 47 -6.80 10.30 -9.42
C GLN A 47 -6.40 10.92 -8.07
N HIS A 48 -6.87 10.34 -6.96
CA HIS A 48 -6.56 10.80 -5.60
C HIS A 48 -5.43 9.99 -4.95
N THR A 49 -4.74 9.15 -5.73
CA THR A 49 -3.64 8.31 -5.26
C THR A 49 -2.59 9.11 -4.50
N HIS A 50 -2.23 10.31 -4.95
CA HIS A 50 -1.17 11.09 -4.32
C HIS A 50 -1.47 11.36 -2.83
N PHE A 51 -2.71 11.73 -2.51
CA PHE A 51 -3.15 11.95 -1.13
C PHE A 51 -3.12 10.66 -0.31
N VAL A 52 -3.66 9.57 -0.84
CA VAL A 52 -3.69 8.26 -0.16
C VAL A 52 -2.28 7.74 0.13
N MET A 53 -1.36 7.90 -0.84
CA MET A 53 0.04 7.51 -0.66
C MET A 53 0.77 8.38 0.37
N SER A 54 0.46 9.67 0.48
CA SER A 54 1.01 10.52 1.55
C SER A 54 0.58 10.04 2.93
N VAL A 55 -0.69 9.67 3.10
CA VAL A 55 -1.19 9.12 4.38
C VAL A 55 -0.52 7.78 4.70
N LEU A 56 -0.40 6.88 3.72
CA LEU A 56 0.31 5.60 3.89
C LEU A 56 1.78 5.80 4.29
N SER A 57 2.44 6.82 3.73
CA SER A 57 3.82 7.17 4.10
C SER A 57 3.91 7.67 5.53
N ILE A 58 2.98 8.52 5.99
CA ILE A 58 2.95 9.01 7.38
C ILE A 58 2.81 7.84 8.34
N ILE A 59 1.86 6.93 8.08
CA ILE A 59 1.65 5.72 8.90
C ILE A 59 2.93 4.87 8.94
N SER A 60 3.56 4.64 7.78
CA SER A 60 4.80 3.86 7.68
C SER A 60 5.95 4.48 8.48
N CYS A 61 6.10 5.80 8.42
CA CYS A 61 7.09 6.52 9.20
C CYS A 61 6.81 6.40 10.70
N SER A 62 5.55 6.53 11.14
CA SER A 62 5.19 6.34 12.54
C SER A 62 5.55 4.94 13.05
N VAL A 63 5.29 3.90 12.25
CA VAL A 63 5.63 2.52 12.60
C VAL A 63 7.14 2.35 12.77
N ILE A 64 7.96 2.87 11.84
CA ILE A 64 9.42 2.78 11.92
C ILE A 64 9.98 3.51 13.15
N LEU A 65 9.36 4.62 13.57
CA LEU A 65 9.77 5.34 14.77
C LEU A 65 9.39 4.61 16.06
N ILE A 66 8.23 3.94 16.08
CA ILE A 66 7.74 3.21 17.27
C ILE A 66 8.45 1.85 17.43
N LEU A 67 8.86 1.22 16.32
CA LEU A 67 9.42 -0.13 16.32
C LEU A 67 10.63 -0.31 17.26
N PRO A 68 11.65 0.56 17.29
CA PRO A 68 12.78 0.44 18.22
C PRO A 68 12.35 0.48 19.68
N LEU A 69 11.39 1.35 20.03
CA LEU A 69 10.87 1.46 21.39
C LEU A 69 10.19 0.16 21.83
N LEU A 70 9.38 -0.43 20.94
CA LEU A 70 8.74 -1.72 21.21
C LEU A 70 9.77 -2.84 21.38
N VAL A 71 10.78 -2.91 20.52
CA VAL A 71 11.84 -3.93 20.64
C VAL A 71 12.61 -3.78 21.96
N SER A 72 12.94 -2.55 22.37
CA SER A 72 13.61 -2.29 23.65
C SER A 72 12.77 -2.71 24.85
N LEU A 73 11.44 -2.64 24.77
CA LEU A 73 10.54 -3.06 25.85
C LEU A 73 10.29 -4.57 25.87
N LEU A 74 10.20 -5.21 24.69
CA LEU A 74 9.84 -6.63 24.57
C LEU A 74 11.05 -7.57 24.68
N ALA A 75 12.26 -7.11 24.35
CA ALA A 75 13.49 -7.89 24.44
C ALA A 75 14.61 -7.16 25.19
N PRO A 76 14.42 -6.79 26.47
CA PRO A 76 15.43 -6.09 27.26
C PRO A 76 16.70 -6.93 27.46
N ASP A 77 16.57 -8.25 27.63
CA ASP A 77 17.68 -9.16 27.89
C ASP A 77 18.21 -9.84 26.61
N ASN A 78 17.64 -9.49 25.44
CA ASN A 78 17.99 -10.05 24.14
C ASN A 78 18.02 -11.58 24.08
N THR A 79 17.19 -12.25 24.88
CA THR A 79 17.14 -13.72 24.92
C THR A 79 16.35 -14.28 23.73
N SER A 80 16.70 -15.50 23.29
CA SER A 80 16.01 -16.18 22.19
C SER A 80 14.50 -16.36 22.44
N GLN A 81 14.11 -16.53 23.70
CA GLN A 81 12.71 -16.65 24.12
C GLN A 81 11.95 -15.33 23.90
N GLN A 82 12.52 -14.19 24.28
CA GLN A 82 11.93 -12.86 24.05
C GLN A 82 11.72 -12.58 22.55
N TRP A 83 12.72 -12.90 21.73
CA TRP A 83 12.63 -12.77 20.28
C TRP A 83 11.58 -13.70 19.65
N SER A 84 11.42 -14.91 20.17
CA SER A 84 10.37 -15.83 19.73
C SER A 84 8.97 -15.24 19.99
N VAL A 85 8.77 -14.61 21.15
CA VAL A 85 7.51 -13.91 21.47
C VAL A 85 7.25 -12.76 20.50
N ILE A 86 8.27 -11.97 20.15
CA ILE A 86 8.15 -10.89 19.14
C ILE A 86 7.71 -11.47 17.79
N PHE A 87 8.30 -12.58 17.35
CA PHE A 87 7.90 -13.22 16.10
C PHE A 87 6.45 -13.71 16.12
N TYR A 88 5.98 -14.29 17.24
CA TYR A 88 4.56 -14.67 17.38
C TYR A 88 3.61 -13.47 17.31
N ILE A 89 3.97 -12.34 17.91
CA ILE A 89 3.18 -11.10 17.82
C ILE A 89 3.11 -10.63 16.35
N ILE A 90 4.24 -10.63 15.64
CA ILE A 90 4.29 -10.27 14.21
C ILE A 90 3.40 -11.20 13.37
N ILE A 91 3.45 -12.51 13.63
CA ILE A 91 2.61 -13.50 12.95
C ILE A 91 1.13 -13.22 13.18
N ALA A 92 0.72 -12.94 14.44
CA ALA A 92 -0.65 -12.63 14.77
C ALA A 92 -1.14 -11.36 14.04
N LEU A 93 -0.35 -10.29 14.05
CA LEU A 93 -0.66 -9.04 13.35
C LEU A 93 -0.77 -9.25 11.84
N MET A 94 0.11 -10.08 11.26
CA MET A 94 0.04 -10.42 9.84
C MET A 94 -1.25 -11.18 9.50
N VAL A 95 -1.61 -12.21 10.27
CA VAL A 95 -2.82 -12.99 10.02
C VAL A 95 -4.07 -12.11 10.13
N LEU A 96 -4.15 -11.26 11.15
CA LEU A 96 -5.26 -10.32 11.34
C LEU A 96 -5.35 -9.32 10.17
N SER A 97 -4.23 -8.73 9.77
CA SER A 97 -4.19 -7.73 8.69
C SER A 97 -4.53 -8.35 7.33
N ASN A 98 -4.01 -9.55 7.04
CA ASN A 98 -4.32 -10.27 5.81
C ASN A 98 -5.79 -10.72 5.79
N GLY A 99 -6.31 -11.18 6.93
CA GLY A 99 -7.73 -11.51 7.08
C GLY A 99 -8.62 -10.29 6.82
N PHE A 100 -8.32 -9.15 7.43
CA PHE A 100 -9.04 -7.90 7.18
C PHE A 100 -8.99 -7.49 5.71
N PHE A 101 -7.81 -7.55 5.09
CA PHE A 101 -7.65 -7.24 3.66
C PHE A 101 -8.45 -8.19 2.77
N PHE A 102 -8.59 -9.46 3.15
CA PHE A 102 -9.41 -10.41 2.38
C PHE A 102 -10.91 -10.03 2.37
N PHE A 103 -11.42 -9.47 3.46
CA PHE A 103 -12.82 -9.02 3.54
C PHE A 103 -13.06 -7.64 2.92
N VAL A 104 -12.10 -6.73 3.03
CA VAL A 104 -12.27 -5.30 2.66
C VAL A 104 -11.62 -4.96 1.31
N GLY A 105 -10.71 -5.80 0.83
CA GLY A 105 -9.95 -5.56 -0.39
C GLY A 105 -10.85 -5.55 -1.63
N GLU A 106 -10.94 -4.40 -2.27
CA GLU A 106 -11.62 -4.25 -3.55
C GLU A 106 -10.59 -4.03 -4.66
N ALA A 107 -10.64 -4.85 -5.71
CA ALA A 107 -9.79 -4.69 -6.89
C ALA A 107 -10.35 -3.67 -7.90
N SER A 108 -11.53 -3.13 -7.60
CA SER A 108 -12.20 -2.13 -8.42
C SER A 108 -11.96 -0.72 -7.87
N PRO A 109 -12.03 0.29 -8.75
CA PRO A 109 -11.93 1.67 -8.33
C PRO A 109 -13.09 2.04 -7.42
N ALA A 110 -12.79 2.74 -6.34
CA ALA A 110 -13.82 3.09 -5.39
C ALA A 110 -14.87 4.02 -6.02
N PRO A 111 -16.14 3.96 -5.59
CA PRO A 111 -17.23 4.74 -6.19
C PRO A 111 -16.98 6.25 -6.23
N TRP A 112 -16.27 6.79 -5.23
CA TRP A 112 -15.90 8.20 -5.12
C TRP A 112 -14.85 8.65 -6.15
N THR A 113 -14.24 7.72 -6.90
CA THR A 113 -13.32 8.01 -8.01
C THR A 113 -14.01 8.01 -9.38
N LYS A 114 -15.30 7.64 -9.46
CA LYS A 114 -16.06 7.61 -10.71
C LYS A 114 -16.54 9.02 -11.01
N THR A 115 -16.02 9.64 -12.08
CA THR A 115 -16.64 10.84 -12.66
C THR A 115 -18.06 10.49 -13.11
N ASN A 116 -19.05 11.26 -12.67
CA ASN A 116 -20.39 11.21 -13.26
C ASN A 116 -20.26 11.58 -14.74
N SER A 117 -20.44 10.62 -15.65
CA SER A 117 -20.31 10.81 -17.11
C SER A 117 -21.41 11.68 -17.74
N GLN A 118 -21.93 12.69 -17.04
CA GLN A 118 -23.07 13.53 -17.47
C GLN A 118 -22.68 14.97 -17.82
N GLN A 119 -21.42 15.23 -18.13
CA GLN A 119 -20.99 16.53 -18.67
C GLN A 119 -19.96 16.30 -19.79
N VAL A 120 -20.33 15.50 -20.81
CA VAL A 120 -19.80 15.76 -22.14
C VAL A 120 -20.46 17.07 -22.55
N TYR A 121 -19.79 18.20 -22.33
CA TYR A 121 -20.14 19.41 -23.06
C TYR A 121 -19.84 19.07 -24.51
N THR A 122 -20.86 18.67 -25.26
CA THR A 122 -20.89 18.94 -26.70
C THR A 122 -20.74 20.45 -26.78
N THR A 123 -19.53 20.92 -27.02
CA THR A 123 -19.36 22.22 -27.67
C THR A 123 -20.05 22.05 -29.01
N ASP A 124 -21.33 22.41 -29.07
CA ASP A 124 -22.02 22.58 -30.34
C ASP A 124 -21.18 23.58 -31.14
N ILE A 125 -20.53 23.08 -32.19
CA ILE A 125 -19.75 23.86 -33.14
C ILE A 125 -20.74 24.59 -34.05
N ASP A 126 -21.65 25.37 -33.47
CA ASP A 126 -22.66 26.14 -34.22
C ASP A 126 -22.50 27.66 -33.99
N ASP A 127 -21.66 28.10 -33.05
CA ASP A 127 -21.39 29.53 -32.77
C ASP A 127 -20.07 30.04 -33.40
N VAL A 128 -19.71 29.58 -34.60
CA VAL A 128 -18.75 30.32 -35.44
C VAL A 128 -19.54 31.27 -36.33
N PRO A 129 -19.60 32.58 -36.04
CA PRO A 129 -20.22 33.52 -36.96
C PRO A 129 -19.38 33.55 -38.25
N THR A 130 -19.90 32.94 -39.31
CA THR A 130 -19.40 33.14 -40.67
C THR A 130 -19.68 34.59 -41.07
N ASN A 131 -18.72 35.47 -40.77
CA ASN A 131 -18.73 36.84 -41.26
C ASN A 131 -18.46 36.83 -42.77
N ASN A 132 -19.52 36.68 -43.56
CA ASN A 132 -19.49 36.71 -45.02
C ASN A 132 -19.93 38.05 -45.62
N ASP A 133 -20.09 39.11 -44.81
CA ASP A 133 -20.61 40.39 -45.30
C ASP A 133 -19.57 41.51 -45.13
N LYS A 134 -18.48 41.47 -45.91
CA LYS A 134 -17.65 42.67 -46.12
C LYS A 134 -16.83 42.67 -47.40
N TYR A 135 -17.45 42.26 -48.51
CA TYR A 135 -16.96 42.61 -49.84
C TYR A 135 -18.14 43.00 -50.74
N ASP A 136 -18.71 44.18 -50.50
CA ASP A 136 -19.48 44.89 -51.51
C ASP A 136 -19.17 46.38 -51.46
N ALA A 137 -18.79 46.89 -52.63
CA ALA A 137 -18.08 48.14 -52.88
C ALA A 137 -18.94 49.41 -52.67
N LYS A 138 -18.27 50.58 -52.58
CA LYS A 138 -18.59 51.80 -53.36
C LYS A 138 -17.51 52.87 -53.19
N PHE A 139 -16.81 53.12 -54.31
CA PHE A 139 -16.01 54.28 -54.74
C PHE A 139 -14.93 54.86 -53.82
#